data_AF-A0A0D1EKN1-F1
#
_entry.id   AF-A0A0D1EKN1-F1
#
_cell.length_a   1.000
_cell.length_b   1.000
_cell.length_c   1.000
_cell.angle_alpha   90.00
_cell.angle_beta   90.00
_cell.angle_gamma   90.00
#
_symmetry.space_group_name_H-M   'P 1'
#
loop_
_entity.id
_entity.type
_entity.pdbx_description
1 polymer ?
#
loop_
_entity_poly.entity_id
_entity_poly.type
_entity_poly.pdbx_seq_one_letter_code
_entity_poly.pdbx_strand_id
1 'polypeptide(L)'
;MSVYIIAAMAALIGFGLAAFFVRGRPPRESRQALGARLLADYAYRLRACADTTPEPVAGTFRDMAALAERIGADILEDAGDYAQTRRFIHHHASIIVGICEEYARLQDRARVEHGDRLKTIARQIDGYRDVFARVERACIDSDFESLAATMAALDTQLARLDP
;
A
#
# COMPACT_ATOMS: atom_id res chain seq x y z
N MET A 1 0.20 -31.69 55.95
CA MET A 1 0.27 -30.27 55.58
C MET A 1 0.63 -30.02 54.11
N SER A 2 0.71 -31.07 53.25
CA SER A 2 1.15 -30.92 51.84
C SER A 2 0.03 -30.91 50.79
N VAL A 3 -1.22 -31.26 51.16
CA VAL A 3 -2.31 -31.41 50.17
C VAL A 3 -2.95 -30.07 49.78
N TYR A 4 -2.98 -29.09 50.70
CA TYR A 4 -3.59 -27.78 50.44
C TYR A 4 -2.77 -26.89 49.49
N ILE A 5 -1.45 -27.08 49.41
CA ILE A 5 -0.57 -26.28 48.55
C ILE A 5 -0.75 -26.66 47.07
N ILE A 6 -0.99 -27.95 46.78
CA ILE A 6 -1.17 -28.45 45.41
C ILE A 6 -2.53 -28.00 44.84
N ALA A 7 -3.58 -28.00 45.66
CA ALA A 7 -4.91 -27.52 45.24
C ALA A 7 -4.93 -26.01 44.95
N ALA A 8 -4.20 -25.20 45.74
CA ALA A 8 -4.11 -23.76 45.52
C ALA A 8 -3.34 -23.40 44.23
N MET A 9 -2.31 -24.18 43.87
CA MET A 9 -1.58 -23.98 42.62
C MET A 9 -2.38 -24.37 41.37
N ALA A 10 -3.18 -25.45 41.44
CA ALA A 10 -4.02 -25.86 40.32
C ALA A 10 -5.10 -24.82 39.98
N ALA A 11 -5.68 -24.17 41.00
CA ALA A 11 -6.66 -23.10 40.82
C ALA A 11 -6.06 -21.83 40.18
N LEU A 12 -4.82 -21.46 40.53
CA LEU A 12 -4.11 -20.32 39.94
C LEU A 12 -3.74 -20.55 38.47
N ILE A 13 -3.37 -21.77 38.10
CA ILE A 13 -3.06 -22.15 36.71
C ILE A 13 -4.35 -22.16 35.86
N GLY A 14 -5.46 -22.67 36.41
CA GLY A 14 -6.77 -22.66 35.73
C GLY A 14 -7.32 -21.25 35.49
N PHE A 15 -7.17 -20.35 36.46
CA PHE A 15 -7.64 -18.97 36.32
C PHE A 15 -6.77 -18.14 35.36
N GLY A 16 -5.45 -18.38 35.34
CA GLY A 16 -4.54 -17.75 34.38
C GLY A 16 -4.81 -18.16 32.93
N LEU A 17 -5.14 -19.43 32.68
CA LEU A 17 -5.50 -19.93 31.35
C LEU A 17 -6.88 -19.43 30.88
N ALA A 18 -7.86 -19.35 31.77
CA ALA A 18 -9.17 -18.75 31.45
C ALA A 18 -9.05 -17.25 31.14
N ALA A 19 -8.23 -16.50 31.89
CA ALA A 19 -7.98 -15.08 31.62
C ALA A 19 -7.18 -14.85 30.32
N PHE A 20 -6.33 -15.81 29.92
CA PHE A 20 -5.62 -15.75 28.63
C PHE A 20 -6.55 -16.03 27.43
N PHE A 21 -7.56 -16.87 27.59
CA PHE A 21 -8.57 -17.13 26.55
C PHE A 21 -9.70 -16.09 26.49
N VAL A 22 -9.95 -15.36 27.59
CA VAL A 22 -10.88 -14.20 27.62
C VAL A 22 -10.20 -12.92 27.11
N ARG A 23 -8.87 -12.92 26.93
CA ARG A 23 -8.16 -11.92 26.12
C ARG A 23 -8.63 -12.11 24.67
N GLY A 24 -9.67 -11.36 24.32
CA GLY A 24 -10.42 -11.49 23.08
C GLY A 24 -9.50 -11.68 21.88
N ARG A 25 -9.94 -12.52 20.93
CA ARG A 25 -9.37 -12.51 19.58
C ARG A 25 -9.14 -11.05 19.20
N PRO A 26 -7.93 -10.66 18.73
CA PRO A 26 -7.73 -9.30 18.26
C PRO A 26 -8.91 -8.99 17.33
N PRO A 27 -9.56 -7.81 17.48
CA PRO A 27 -10.68 -7.46 16.63
C PRO A 27 -10.25 -7.73 15.20
N ARG A 28 -11.03 -8.53 14.47
CA ARG A 28 -10.72 -8.83 13.07
C ARG A 28 -10.59 -7.48 12.37
N GLU A 29 -9.38 -7.17 11.95
CA GLU A 29 -9.09 -5.93 11.24
C GLU A 29 -10.06 -5.82 10.06
N SER A 30 -10.75 -4.69 9.95
CA SER A 30 -11.66 -4.48 8.84
C SER A 30 -10.86 -4.53 7.54
N ARG A 31 -11.48 -4.96 6.43
CA ARG A 31 -10.79 -5.01 5.14
C ARG A 31 -10.29 -3.62 4.71
N GLN A 32 -11.02 -2.56 5.10
CA GLN A 32 -10.63 -1.16 4.93
C GLN A 32 -9.35 -0.83 5.69
N ALA A 33 -9.27 -1.21 6.98
CA ALA A 33 -8.08 -0.99 7.79
C ALA A 33 -6.85 -1.68 7.21
N LEU A 34 -7.00 -2.91 6.70
CA LEU A 34 -5.94 -3.59 5.95
C LEU A 34 -5.56 -2.83 4.67
N GLY A 35 -6.54 -2.35 3.90
CA GLY A 35 -6.31 -1.56 2.69
C GLY A 35 -5.55 -0.26 2.97
N ALA A 36 -5.97 0.49 3.99
CA ALA A 36 -5.34 1.73 4.39
C ALA A 36 -3.92 1.51 4.91
N ARG A 37 -3.69 0.41 5.64
CA ARG A 37 -2.36 0.02 6.08
C ARG A 37 -1.42 -0.33 4.92
N LEU A 38 -1.93 -1.00 3.88
CA LEU A 38 -1.16 -1.27 2.66
C LEU A 38 -0.80 0.04 1.94
N LEU A 39 -1.75 0.97 1.82
CA LEU A 39 -1.47 2.28 1.23
C LEU A 39 -0.45 3.10 2.03
N ALA A 40 -0.49 3.02 3.37
CA ALA A 40 0.52 3.64 4.22
C ALA A 40 1.92 3.01 4.03
N ASP A 41 2.00 1.68 3.87
CA ASP A 41 3.25 0.99 3.53
C ASP A 41 3.79 1.42 2.16
N TYR A 42 2.91 1.52 1.15
CA TYR A 42 3.27 2.04 -0.17
C TYR A 42 3.77 3.48 -0.12
N ALA A 43 3.10 4.35 0.63
CA ALA A 43 3.53 5.73 0.83
C ALA A 43 4.92 5.81 1.49
N TYR A 44 5.16 4.98 2.51
CA TYR A 44 6.48 4.88 3.15
C TYR A 44 7.57 4.47 2.16
N ARG A 45 7.33 3.43 1.36
CA ARG A 45 8.28 2.92 0.36
C ARG A 45 8.56 3.93 -0.75
N LEU A 46 7.54 4.66 -1.20
CA LEU A 46 7.69 5.74 -2.18
C LEU A 46 8.53 6.90 -1.64
N ARG A 47 8.36 7.27 -0.36
CA ARG A 47 9.23 8.27 0.29
C ARG A 47 10.68 7.81 0.34
N ALA A 48 10.93 6.55 0.70
CA ALA A 48 12.29 5.99 0.68
C ALA A 48 12.91 6.02 -0.73
N CYS A 49 12.11 5.80 -1.78
CA CYS A 49 12.57 6.00 -3.15
C CYS A 49 12.91 7.47 -3.43
N ALA A 50 12.11 8.41 -2.93
CA ALA A 50 12.36 9.85 -3.10
C ALA A 50 13.66 10.31 -2.42
N ASP A 51 14.03 9.72 -1.28
CA ASP A 51 15.23 10.08 -0.54
C ASP A 51 16.53 9.70 -1.27
N THR A 52 16.46 8.74 -2.19
CA THR A 52 17.60 8.20 -2.94
C THR A 52 17.61 8.62 -4.41
N THR A 53 16.59 9.35 -4.84
CA THR A 53 16.38 9.73 -6.23
C THR A 53 16.59 11.23 -6.40
N PRO A 54 17.29 11.71 -7.45
CA PRO A 54 17.39 13.13 -7.73
C PRO A 54 16.09 13.69 -8.33
N GLU A 55 15.93 15.01 -8.24
CA GLU A 55 14.81 15.72 -8.88
C GLU A 55 14.89 15.62 -10.42
N PRO A 56 13.74 15.66 -11.13
CA PRO A 56 12.37 15.88 -10.63
C PRO A 56 11.63 14.62 -10.17
N VAL A 57 12.25 13.44 -10.31
CA VAL A 57 11.54 12.16 -10.06
C VAL A 57 11.26 11.95 -8.58
N ALA A 58 12.12 12.47 -7.70
CA ALA A 58 11.87 12.49 -6.26
C ALA A 58 10.55 13.20 -5.90
N GLY A 59 10.26 14.35 -6.52
CA GLY A 59 8.97 15.03 -6.38
C GLY A 59 7.79 14.15 -6.79
N THR A 60 7.93 13.40 -7.89
CA THR A 60 6.89 12.47 -8.37
C THR A 60 6.60 11.36 -7.36
N PHE A 61 7.63 10.82 -6.71
CA PHE A 61 7.47 9.82 -5.65
C PHE A 61 6.79 10.39 -4.40
N ARG A 62 7.15 11.60 -3.98
CA ARG A 62 6.48 12.27 -2.84
C ARG A 62 5.01 12.54 -3.12
N ASP A 63 4.69 12.96 -4.34
CA ASP A 63 3.30 13.19 -4.77
C ASP A 63 2.48 11.89 -4.74
N MET A 64 3.01 10.79 -5.28
CA MET A 64 2.35 9.48 -5.20
C MET A 64 2.20 8.98 -3.77
N ALA A 65 3.18 9.21 -2.89
CA ALA A 65 3.08 8.85 -1.48
C ALA A 65 1.94 9.62 -0.79
N ALA A 66 1.85 10.93 -1.03
CA ALA A 66 0.77 11.75 -0.48
C ALA A 66 -0.60 11.33 -1.03
N LEU A 67 -0.69 10.96 -2.31
CA LEU A 67 -1.90 10.43 -2.93
C LEU A 67 -2.34 9.10 -2.29
N ALA A 68 -1.40 8.19 -2.07
CA ALA A 68 -1.69 6.91 -1.42
C ALA A 68 -2.28 7.11 -0.01
N GLU A 69 -1.76 8.06 0.76
CA GLU A 69 -2.28 8.36 2.10
C GLU A 69 -3.69 8.95 2.06
N ARG A 70 -3.98 9.84 1.11
CA ARG A 70 -5.32 10.43 0.96
C ARG A 70 -6.36 9.37 0.58
N ILE A 71 -6.04 8.52 -0.41
CA ILE A 71 -6.88 7.36 -0.74
C ILE A 71 -7.08 6.47 0.50
N GLY A 72 -6.03 6.28 1.31
CA GLY A 72 -6.09 5.50 2.54
C GLY A 72 -7.02 6.09 3.61
N ALA A 73 -7.06 7.42 3.72
CA ALA A 73 -7.99 8.12 4.58
C ALA A 73 -9.44 7.98 4.08
N ASP A 74 -9.67 8.20 2.78
CA ASP A 74 -11.00 8.14 2.17
C ASP A 74 -11.66 6.76 2.38
N ILE A 75 -10.92 5.67 2.16
CA ILE A 75 -11.47 4.31 2.33
C ILE A 75 -11.73 3.92 3.80
N LEU A 76 -11.16 4.65 4.77
CA LEU A 76 -11.47 4.47 6.19
C LEU A 76 -12.76 5.21 6.55
N GLU A 77 -13.07 6.29 5.86
CA GLU A 77 -14.30 7.07 6.03
C GLU A 77 -15.50 6.38 5.36
N ASP A 78 -15.33 5.81 4.16
CA ASP A 78 -16.40 5.09 3.43
C ASP A 78 -16.00 3.66 3.01
N ALA A 79 -16.85 2.68 3.37
CA ALA A 79 -16.68 1.28 2.97
C ALA A 79 -16.99 1.00 1.49
N GLY A 80 -17.82 1.84 0.86
CA GLY A 80 -18.10 1.81 -0.57
C GLY A 80 -16.84 2.06 -1.39
N ASP A 81 -16.04 3.06 -0.99
CA ASP A 81 -14.80 3.43 -1.66
C ASP A 81 -13.77 2.30 -1.63
N TYR A 82 -13.66 1.61 -0.50
CA TYR A 82 -12.78 0.44 -0.41
C TYR A 82 -13.18 -0.67 -1.40
N ALA A 83 -14.48 -0.97 -1.52
CA ALA A 83 -14.94 -2.05 -2.38
C ALA A 83 -14.52 -1.83 -3.85
N GLN A 84 -14.55 -0.56 -4.28
CA GLN A 84 -14.24 -0.12 -5.64
C GLN A 84 -12.74 0.04 -5.89
N THR A 85 -11.99 0.49 -4.88
CA THR A 85 -10.53 0.69 -4.97
C THR A 85 -9.72 -0.55 -4.63
N ARG A 86 -10.30 -1.63 -4.07
CA ARG A 86 -9.52 -2.79 -3.60
C ARG A 86 -8.59 -3.36 -4.65
N ARG A 87 -9.00 -3.38 -5.93
CA ARG A 87 -8.20 -3.95 -7.01
C ARG A 87 -6.96 -3.10 -7.25
N PHE A 88 -7.13 -1.78 -7.27
CA PHE A 88 -6.02 -0.85 -7.33
C PHE A 88 -5.05 -1.09 -6.17
N ILE A 89 -5.56 -1.10 -4.93
CA ILE A 89 -4.74 -1.23 -3.72
C ILE A 89 -3.94 -2.52 -3.72
N HIS A 90 -4.60 -3.67 -3.93
CA HIS A 90 -3.96 -4.98 -3.75
C HIS A 90 -3.12 -5.43 -4.94
N HIS A 91 -3.32 -4.84 -6.12
CA HIS A 91 -2.66 -5.29 -7.34
C HIS A 91 -1.84 -4.17 -7.98
N HIS A 92 -2.50 -3.14 -8.50
CA HIS A 92 -1.87 -2.11 -9.32
C HIS A 92 -0.89 -1.24 -8.54
N ALA A 93 -1.30 -0.75 -7.37
CA ALA A 93 -0.45 0.08 -6.51
C ALA A 93 0.81 -0.70 -6.10
N SER A 94 0.67 -1.97 -5.73
CA SER A 94 1.81 -2.83 -5.40
C SER A 94 2.80 -2.96 -6.56
N ILE A 95 2.31 -3.15 -7.79
CA ILE A 95 3.17 -3.27 -8.98
C ILE A 95 3.88 -1.94 -9.27
N ILE A 96 3.14 -0.83 -9.26
CA ILE A 96 3.68 0.51 -9.49
C ILE A 96 4.79 0.82 -8.48
N VAL A 97 4.55 0.58 -7.18
CA VAL A 97 5.55 0.80 -6.13
C VAL A 97 6.79 -0.06 -6.37
N GLY A 98 6.62 -1.32 -6.76
CA GLY A 98 7.75 -2.20 -7.11
C GLY A 98 8.57 -1.67 -8.29
N ILE A 99 7.92 -1.10 -9.32
CA ILE A 99 8.59 -0.45 -10.45
C ILE A 99 9.38 0.79 -9.98
N CYS A 100 8.79 1.60 -9.09
CA CYS A 100 9.44 2.78 -8.53
C CYS A 100 10.70 2.41 -7.72
N GLU A 101 10.63 1.36 -6.92
CA GLU A 101 11.78 0.84 -6.16
C GLU A 101 12.88 0.28 -7.06
N GLU A 102 12.51 -0.43 -8.13
CA GLU A 102 13.51 -0.91 -9.10
C GLU A 102 14.16 0.26 -9.84
N TYR A 103 13.39 1.29 -10.20
CA TYR A 103 13.94 2.51 -10.78
C TYR A 103 14.94 3.20 -9.84
N ALA A 104 14.59 3.42 -8.58
CA ALA A 104 15.49 4.03 -7.60
C ALA A 104 16.80 3.23 -7.45
N ARG A 105 16.69 1.89 -7.38
CA ARG A 105 17.85 0.99 -7.36
C ARG A 105 18.68 1.01 -8.65
N LEU A 106 18.05 1.19 -9.81
CA LEU A 106 18.74 1.30 -11.08
C LEU A 106 19.45 2.63 -11.22
N GLN A 107 18.83 3.71 -10.75
CA GLN A 107 19.39 5.05 -10.84
C GLN A 107 20.67 5.20 -10.03
N ASP A 108 20.73 4.60 -8.84
CA ASP A 108 21.94 4.56 -8.00
C ASP A 108 23.11 3.82 -8.69
N ARG A 109 22.80 2.79 -9.49
CA ARG A 109 23.80 1.92 -10.14
C ARG A 109 24.11 2.32 -11.59
N ALA A 110 23.36 3.24 -12.17
CA ALA A 110 23.42 3.53 -13.59
C ALA A 110 24.68 4.33 -13.95
N ARG A 111 25.38 3.84 -14.97
CA ARG A 111 26.41 4.62 -15.67
C ARG A 111 25.74 5.59 -16.65
N VAL A 112 26.48 6.62 -17.07
CA VAL A 112 26.01 7.67 -18.00
C VAL A 112 25.34 7.10 -19.26
N GLU A 113 25.83 5.97 -19.76
CA GLU A 113 25.33 5.26 -20.94
C GLU A 113 23.89 4.75 -20.83
N HIS A 114 23.33 4.65 -19.62
CA HIS A 114 21.93 4.22 -19.39
C HIS A 114 20.96 5.40 -19.22
N GLY A 115 21.43 6.64 -19.37
CA GLY A 115 20.64 7.84 -19.11
C GLY A 115 19.33 7.91 -19.90
N ASP A 116 19.32 7.55 -21.18
CA ASP A 116 18.10 7.64 -22.01
C ASP A 116 17.05 6.58 -21.66
N ARG A 117 17.50 5.39 -21.24
CA ARG A 117 16.61 4.36 -20.71
C ARG A 117 15.98 4.83 -19.39
N LEU A 118 16.77 5.40 -18.49
CA LEU A 118 16.27 5.96 -17.24
C LEU A 118 15.28 7.11 -17.46
N LYS A 119 15.52 8.00 -18.43
CA LYS A 119 14.56 9.07 -18.79
C LYS A 119 13.23 8.49 -19.28
N THR A 120 13.27 7.37 -20.01
CA THR A 120 12.05 6.72 -20.49
C THR A 120 11.25 6.10 -19.34
N ILE A 121 11.91 5.44 -18.39
CA ILE A 121 11.25 4.91 -17.20
C ILE A 121 10.71 6.05 -16.33
N ALA A 122 11.47 7.15 -16.15
CA ALA A 122 11.03 8.32 -15.40
C ALA A 122 9.72 8.92 -15.97
N ARG A 123 9.57 8.97 -17.30
CA ARG A 123 8.31 9.41 -17.93
C ARG A 123 7.14 8.45 -17.67
N GLN A 124 7.40 7.15 -17.59
CA GLN A 124 6.37 6.18 -17.22
C GLN A 124 5.95 6.33 -15.75
N ILE A 125 6.91 6.60 -14.86
CA ILE A 125 6.66 6.87 -13.44
C ILE A 125 5.75 8.10 -13.28
N ASP A 126 5.99 9.17 -14.03
CA ASP A 126 5.10 10.33 -14.05
C ASP A 126 3.67 9.98 -14.50
N GLY A 127 3.53 9.08 -15.50
CA GLY A 127 2.23 8.53 -15.88
C GLY A 127 1.52 7.76 -14.76
N TYR A 128 2.27 7.10 -13.86
CA TYR A 128 1.67 6.44 -12.70
C TYR A 128 1.20 7.42 -11.62
N ARG A 129 1.84 8.59 -11.49
CA ARG A 129 1.34 9.66 -10.62
C ARG A 129 -0.07 10.09 -11.03
N ASP A 130 -0.32 10.24 -12.34
CA ASP A 130 -1.64 10.55 -12.86
C ASP A 130 -2.67 9.45 -12.57
N VAL A 131 -2.26 8.19 -12.53
CA VAL A 131 -3.14 7.08 -12.12
C VAL A 131 -3.57 7.25 -10.68
N PHE A 132 -2.63 7.47 -9.75
CA PHE A 132 -2.95 7.69 -8.33
C PHE A 132 -3.91 8.89 -8.16
N ALA A 133 -3.66 9.99 -8.87
CA ALA A 133 -4.52 11.18 -8.84
C ALA A 133 -5.94 10.91 -9.38
N ARG A 134 -6.08 10.10 -10.43
CA ARG A 134 -7.39 9.70 -10.96
C ARG A 134 -8.14 8.78 -10.00
N VAL A 135 -7.44 7.86 -9.34
CA VAL A 135 -8.05 6.98 -8.33
C VAL A 135 -8.55 7.80 -7.16
N GLU A 136 -7.72 8.70 -6.61
CA GLU A 136 -8.15 9.63 -5.54
C GLU A 136 -9.39 10.41 -5.97
N ARG A 137 -9.35 11.06 -7.13
CA ARG A 137 -10.48 11.85 -7.61
C ARG A 137 -11.74 11.00 -7.79
N ALA A 138 -11.62 9.78 -8.28
CA ALA A 138 -12.75 8.89 -8.43
C ALA A 138 -13.38 8.48 -7.08
N CYS A 139 -12.60 8.37 -6.00
CA CYS A 139 -13.14 8.20 -4.65
C CYS A 139 -13.94 9.44 -4.23
N ILE A 140 -13.33 10.63 -4.34
CA ILE A 140 -13.95 11.90 -3.95
C ILE A 140 -15.25 12.15 -4.71
N ASP A 141 -15.24 11.92 -6.03
CA ASP A 141 -16.38 12.19 -6.92
C ASP A 141 -17.39 11.04 -6.92
N SER A 142 -17.09 9.90 -6.25
CA SER A 142 -17.84 8.64 -6.36
C SER A 142 -18.02 8.16 -7.82
N ASP A 143 -17.09 8.52 -8.72
CA ASP A 143 -17.10 8.17 -10.14
C ASP A 143 -16.37 6.84 -10.38
N PHE A 144 -17.05 5.75 -10.01
CA PHE A 144 -16.47 4.41 -10.13
C PHE A 144 -16.38 3.89 -11.57
N GLU A 145 -17.07 4.52 -12.53
CA GLU A 145 -16.92 4.21 -13.95
C GLU A 145 -15.56 4.69 -14.46
N SER A 146 -15.18 5.93 -14.10
CA SER A 146 -13.85 6.49 -14.38
C SER A 146 -12.73 5.68 -13.71
N LEU A 147 -12.95 5.20 -12.47
CA LEU A 147 -12.03 4.29 -11.79
C LEU A 147 -11.84 2.99 -12.58
N ALA A 148 -12.92 2.34 -13.00
CA ALA A 148 -12.88 1.09 -13.76
C ALA A 148 -12.15 1.28 -15.11
N ALA A 149 -12.42 2.37 -15.82
CA ALA A 149 -11.73 2.71 -17.07
C ALA A 149 -10.23 2.93 -16.85
N THR A 150 -9.85 3.61 -15.76
CA THR A 150 -8.45 3.83 -15.38
C THR A 150 -7.74 2.50 -15.10
N MET A 151 -8.40 1.58 -14.37
CA MET A 151 -7.82 0.26 -14.08
C MET A 151 -7.67 -0.60 -15.34
N ALA A 152 -8.64 -0.58 -16.27
CA ALA A 152 -8.54 -1.31 -17.54
C ALA A 152 -7.42 -0.77 -18.45
N ALA A 153 -7.25 0.54 -18.49
CA ALA A 153 -6.14 1.16 -19.19
C ALA A 153 -4.79 0.74 -18.58
N LEU A 154 -4.70 0.70 -17.24
CA LEU A 154 -3.50 0.27 -16.54
C LEU A 154 -3.19 -1.22 -16.73
N ASP A 155 -4.20 -2.10 -16.71
CA ASP A 155 -4.04 -3.52 -17.06
C ASP A 155 -3.40 -3.68 -18.44
N THR A 156 -3.87 -2.92 -19.43
CA THR A 156 -3.33 -2.93 -20.79
C THR A 156 -1.88 -2.44 -20.85
N GLN A 157 -1.53 -1.44 -20.04
CA GLN A 157 -0.16 -0.93 -19.96
C GLN A 157 0.78 -1.93 -19.31
N LEU A 158 0.37 -2.53 -18.18
CA LEU A 158 1.18 -3.50 -17.45
C LEU A 158 1.36 -4.80 -18.24
N ALA A 159 0.35 -5.26 -18.98
CA ALA A 159 0.46 -6.44 -19.85
C ALA A 159 1.52 -6.30 -20.95
N ARG A 160 1.93 -5.07 -21.31
CA ARG A 160 3.02 -4.83 -22.28
C ARG A 160 4.41 -4.91 -21.65
N LEU A 161 4.49 -4.96 -20.33
CA LEU A 161 5.74 -5.04 -19.57
C LEU A 161 6.12 -6.47 -19.18
N ASP A 162 5.23 -7.45 -19.36
CA ASP A 162 5.44 -8.87 -19.06
C ASP A 162 5.69 -9.64 -20.38
N PRO A 163 6.96 -9.83 -20.80
CA PRO A 163 7.33 -10.46 -22.07
C PRO A 163 7.16 -11.98 -22.10
#